data_AF-A0A2K9MG94-F1
#
_entry.id   AF-A0A2K9MG94-F1
#
_cell.length_a   1.000
_cell.length_b   1.000
_cell.length_c   1.000
_cell.angle_alpha   90.00
_cell.angle_beta   90.00
_cell.angle_gamma   90.00
#
_symmetry.space_group_name_H-M   'P 1'
#
loop_
_entity.id
_entity.type
_entity.pdbx_description
1 polymer ?
#
loop_
_entity_poly.entity_id
_entity_poly.type
_entity_poly.pdbx_seq_one_letter_code
_entity_poly.pdbx_strand_id
1 'polypeptide(L)'
;MTTTLRLIAPLVAIAALSGCMAGAPVQEPVQPAGIEPLPTAADSGLTERKPDLCKASTYANRIGQPGTVIPTLGISRTYRVVEYRGIEPQEYDPNRIVFRLDSTGAISGVDCG
;
A
#
# COMPACT_ATOMS: atom_id res chain seq x y z
N MET A 1 -52.04 -20.07 28.15
CA MET A 1 -51.56 -21.24 27.38
C MET A 1 -51.88 -20.92 25.92
N THR A 2 -50.99 -20.76 24.96
CA THR A 2 -49.61 -21.25 24.77
C THR A 2 -48.96 -20.36 23.68
N THR A 3 -47.97 -19.54 24.04
CA THR A 3 -47.26 -18.62 23.13
C THR A 3 -45.78 -19.00 23.14
N THR A 4 -45.40 -20.09 22.48
CA THR A 4 -43.99 -20.54 22.57
C THR A 4 -43.54 -21.44 21.42
N LEU A 5 -43.92 -21.16 20.16
CA LEU A 5 -43.42 -21.98 19.05
C LEU A 5 -43.31 -21.24 17.72
N ARG A 6 -42.70 -20.04 17.71
CA ARG A 6 -42.40 -19.31 16.45
C ARG A 6 -41.00 -18.71 16.36
N LEU A 7 -40.10 -19.03 17.30
CA LEU A 7 -38.76 -18.43 17.36
C LEU A 7 -37.60 -19.39 17.04
N ILE A 8 -37.87 -20.64 16.69
CA ILE A 8 -36.83 -21.67 16.46
C ILE A 8 -36.40 -21.75 14.98
N ALA A 9 -37.16 -21.14 14.06
CA ALA A 9 -36.89 -21.24 12.63
C ALA A 9 -35.62 -20.52 12.10
N PRO A 10 -35.14 -19.37 12.63
CA PRO A 10 -34.05 -18.65 11.96
C PRO A 10 -32.66 -19.20 12.30
N LEU A 11 -32.51 -19.99 13.39
CA LEU A 11 -31.20 -20.48 13.83
C LEU A 11 -30.64 -21.62 12.98
N VAL A 12 -31.51 -22.41 12.31
CA VAL A 12 -31.06 -23.53 11.47
C VAL A 12 -30.49 -23.05 10.14
N ALA A 13 -30.93 -21.89 9.64
CA ALA A 13 -30.49 -21.35 8.34
C ALA A 13 -29.03 -20.84 8.36
N ILE A 14 -28.51 -20.43 9.52
CA ILE A 14 -27.16 -19.84 9.62
C ILE A 14 -26.08 -20.93 9.65
N ALA A 15 -26.39 -22.14 10.14
CA ALA A 15 -25.43 -23.25 10.21
C ALA A 15 -25.07 -23.86 8.84
N ALA A 16 -25.91 -23.65 7.81
CA ALA A 16 -25.71 -24.25 6.49
C ALA A 16 -24.68 -23.52 5.60
N LEU A 17 -24.20 -22.33 5.99
CA LEU A 17 -23.27 -21.52 5.19
C LEU A 17 -21.78 -21.73 5.52
N SER A 18 -21.41 -22.58 6.49
CA SER A 18 -20.00 -22.75 6.92
C SER A 18 -19.21 -23.81 6.14
N GLY A 19 -19.73 -24.33 5.02
CA GLY A 19 -19.24 -25.57 4.39
C GLY A 19 -18.21 -25.44 3.27
N CYS A 20 -17.91 -24.25 2.73
CA CYS A 20 -17.07 -24.12 1.54
C CYS A 20 -15.85 -23.25 1.80
N MET A 21 -14.81 -23.77 2.45
CA MET A 21 -13.42 -23.29 2.28
C MET A 21 -12.45 -24.47 2.51
N ALA A 22 -12.53 -25.50 1.66
CA ALA A 22 -11.39 -26.37 1.45
C ALA A 22 -10.39 -25.59 0.58
N GLY A 23 -9.33 -25.06 1.21
CA GLY A 23 -8.26 -24.37 0.50
C GLY A 23 -7.70 -25.27 -0.59
N ALA A 24 -7.65 -24.77 -1.82
CA ALA A 24 -6.97 -25.46 -2.90
C ALA A 24 -5.51 -25.71 -2.50
N PRO A 25 -4.90 -26.85 -2.84
CA PRO A 25 -3.49 -27.08 -2.61
C PRO A 25 -2.69 -25.97 -3.30
N VAL A 26 -1.79 -25.33 -2.56
CA VAL A 26 -0.88 -24.31 -3.09
C VAL A 26 -0.02 -24.98 -4.15
N GLN A 27 -0.32 -24.72 -5.42
CA GLN A 27 0.57 -25.08 -6.51
C GLN A 27 1.73 -24.10 -6.47
N GLU A 28 2.90 -24.54 -6.01
CA GLU A 28 4.12 -23.76 -6.17
C GLU A 28 4.37 -23.56 -7.67
N PRO A 29 4.53 -22.31 -8.15
CA PRO A 29 4.84 -22.07 -9.55
C PRO A 29 6.17 -22.72 -9.92
N VAL A 30 6.13 -23.80 -10.70
CA VAL A 30 7.34 -24.43 -11.24
C VAL A 30 7.85 -23.57 -12.38
N GLN A 31 9.05 -22.99 -12.22
CA GLN A 31 9.68 -22.21 -13.27
C GLN A 31 10.07 -23.12 -14.45
N PRO A 32 9.68 -22.81 -15.70
CA PRO A 32 10.11 -23.57 -16.88
C PRO A 32 11.62 -23.62 -17.00
N ALA A 33 12.17 -24.79 -17.38
CA ALA A 33 13.60 -24.96 -17.59
C ALA A 33 14.12 -23.99 -18.67
N GLY A 34 15.27 -23.34 -18.40
CA GLY A 34 15.92 -22.42 -19.35
C GLY A 34 15.56 -20.94 -19.18
N ILE A 35 14.70 -20.60 -18.21
CA ILE A 35 14.52 -19.21 -17.76
C ILE A 35 15.42 -19.02 -16.54
N GLU A 36 16.34 -18.05 -16.61
CA GLU A 36 17.14 -17.67 -15.44
C GLU A 36 16.18 -17.30 -14.29
N PRO A 37 16.49 -17.68 -13.02
CA PRO A 37 15.70 -17.23 -11.89
C PRO A 37 15.54 -15.72 -11.93
N LEU A 38 14.31 -15.22 -11.71
CA LEU A 38 14.17 -13.78 -11.52
C LEU A 38 15.12 -13.37 -10.38
N PRO A 39 15.82 -12.23 -10.51
CA PRO A 39 16.65 -11.70 -9.46
C PRO A 39 15.87 -11.75 -8.14
N THR A 40 16.35 -12.56 -7.20
CA THR A 40 15.76 -12.62 -5.87
C THR A 40 16.03 -11.28 -5.20
N ALA A 41 15.11 -10.77 -4.37
CA ALA A 41 15.27 -9.50 -3.65
C ALA A 41 16.52 -9.40 -2.74
N ALA A 42 17.37 -10.42 -2.71
CA ALA A 42 18.67 -10.47 -2.08
C ALA A 42 19.81 -9.84 -2.91
N ASP A 43 19.52 -9.32 -4.11
CA ASP A 43 20.50 -8.60 -4.92
C ASP A 43 20.95 -7.31 -4.23
N SER A 44 22.23 -7.27 -3.85
CA SER A 44 22.93 -6.14 -3.23
C SER A 44 23.08 -4.90 -4.14
N GLY A 45 22.30 -4.81 -5.21
CA GLY A 45 22.31 -3.72 -6.20
C GLY A 45 21.21 -2.66 -5.99
N LEU A 46 20.19 -2.95 -5.17
CA LEU A 46 19.18 -1.96 -4.80
C LEU A 46 19.52 -1.36 -3.43
N THR A 47 19.52 -0.03 -3.34
CA THR A 47 19.66 0.65 -2.04
C THR A 47 18.57 0.17 -1.09
N GLU A 48 18.97 -0.37 0.06
CA GLU A 48 18.06 -0.83 1.09
C GLU A 48 17.14 0.33 1.54
N ARG A 49 15.83 0.12 1.40
CA ARG A 49 14.84 1.09 1.87
C ARG A 49 14.76 1.02 3.38
N LYS A 50 15.23 2.08 4.04
CA LYS A 50 15.12 2.20 5.50
C LYS A 50 13.66 2.46 5.90
N PRO A 51 13.28 2.12 7.15
CA PRO A 51 12.00 2.54 7.73
C PRO A 51 11.76 4.06 7.59
N ASP A 52 10.53 4.55 7.82
CA ASP A 52 10.12 5.96 7.67
C ASP A 52 10.95 6.97 8.51
N LEU A 53 12.18 7.26 8.07
CA LEU A 53 13.12 8.20 8.70
C LEU A 53 12.73 9.64 8.37
N CYS A 54 12.21 9.89 7.16
CA CYS A 54 11.73 11.19 6.73
C CYS A 54 10.38 11.61 7.35
N LYS A 55 9.72 10.75 8.13
CA LYS A 55 8.41 11.00 8.76
C LYS A 55 7.31 11.33 7.75
N ALA A 56 7.35 10.69 6.59
CA ALA A 56 6.32 10.80 5.54
C ALA A 56 4.91 10.50 6.08
N SER A 57 4.80 9.55 7.02
CA SER A 57 3.53 9.19 7.67
C SER A 57 2.82 10.37 8.35
N THR A 58 3.55 11.39 8.80
CA THR A 58 2.97 12.62 9.40
C THR A 58 2.13 13.43 8.40
N TYR A 59 2.34 13.23 7.10
CA TYR A 59 1.65 13.96 6.04
C TYR A 59 0.64 13.08 5.26
N ALA A 60 0.37 11.86 5.71
CA ALA A 60 -0.61 10.98 5.06
C ALA A 60 -2.01 11.62 4.97
N ASN A 61 -2.36 12.48 5.91
CA ASN A 61 -3.62 13.24 5.91
C ASN A 61 -3.69 14.34 4.82
N ARG A 62 -2.61 14.55 4.06
CA ARG A 62 -2.55 15.49 2.93
C ARG A 62 -2.89 14.84 1.60
N ILE A 63 -2.97 13.51 1.53
CA ILE A 63 -3.39 12.80 0.32
C ILE A 63 -4.79 13.28 -0.10
N GLY A 64 -4.94 13.57 -1.39
CA GLY A 64 -6.14 14.17 -2.00
C GLY A 64 -6.20 15.70 -1.94
N GLN A 65 -5.33 16.37 -1.19
CA GLN A 65 -5.24 17.84 -1.21
C GLN A 65 -4.45 18.33 -2.43
N PRO A 66 -4.69 19.55 -2.93
CA PRO A 66 -3.89 20.13 -4.00
C PRO A 66 -2.40 20.24 -3.60
N GLY A 67 -1.48 19.98 -4.53
CA GLY A 67 -0.04 20.12 -4.28
C GLY A 67 0.38 21.53 -3.81
N THR A 68 -0.43 22.54 -4.09
CA THR A 68 -0.23 23.93 -3.64
C THR A 68 -0.27 24.10 -2.12
N VAL A 69 -0.76 23.11 -1.36
CA VAL A 69 -0.71 23.16 0.12
C VAL A 69 0.67 22.80 0.68
N ILE A 70 1.55 22.14 -0.09
CA ILE A 70 2.84 21.62 0.40
C ILE A 70 3.72 22.73 1.02
N PRO A 71 3.89 23.92 0.39
CA PRO A 71 4.70 24.99 0.98
C PRO A 71 4.17 25.52 2.32
N THR A 72 2.89 25.33 2.63
CA THR A 72 2.28 25.81 3.89
C THR A 72 2.41 24.82 5.04
N LEU A 73 3.00 23.64 4.81
CA LEU A 73 3.11 22.57 5.80
C LEU A 73 4.21 22.78 6.84
N GLY A 74 5.01 23.85 6.72
CA GLY A 74 6.09 24.16 7.66
C GLY A 74 7.19 23.11 7.70
N ILE A 75 7.46 22.45 6.57
CA ILE A 75 8.46 21.38 6.47
C ILE A 75 9.85 22.00 6.59
N SER A 76 10.58 21.64 7.64
CA SER A 76 11.94 22.13 7.91
C SER A 76 13.05 21.31 7.26
N ARG A 77 12.70 20.16 6.66
CA ARG A 77 13.64 19.24 5.99
C ARG A 77 13.50 19.30 4.48
N THR A 78 14.46 18.71 3.77
CA THR A 78 14.40 18.58 2.31
C THR A 78 13.15 17.80 1.91
N TYR A 79 12.39 18.35 0.96
CA TYR A 79 11.29 17.66 0.32
C TYR A 79 11.37 17.84 -1.19
N ARG A 80 10.74 16.91 -1.91
CA ARG A 80 10.56 16.94 -3.35
C ARG A 80 9.08 16.86 -3.67
N VAL A 81 8.67 17.62 -4.67
CA VAL A 81 7.37 17.46 -5.32
C VAL A 81 7.61 16.80 -6.66
N VAL A 82 6.99 15.66 -6.88
CA VAL A 82 7.08 14.87 -8.11
C VAL A 82 5.78 15.05 -8.84
N GLU A 83 5.85 15.71 -9.99
CA GLU A 83 4.71 15.91 -10.86
C GLU A 83 4.22 14.59 -11.44
N TYR A 84 2.99 14.58 -11.96
CA TYR A 84 2.44 13.41 -12.62
C TYR A 84 3.31 13.00 -13.81
N ARG A 85 3.88 11.79 -13.73
CA ARG A 85 4.85 11.25 -14.71
C ARG A 85 6.14 12.09 -14.81
N GLY A 86 6.47 12.84 -13.77
CA GLY A 86 7.73 13.56 -13.64
C GLY A 86 8.93 12.61 -13.57
N ILE A 87 10.09 13.10 -14.03
CA ILE A 87 11.35 12.35 -13.96
C ILE A 87 12.00 12.56 -12.60
N GLU A 88 12.40 11.47 -11.95
CA GLU A 88 13.12 11.49 -10.69
C GLU A 88 14.53 10.87 -10.84
N PRO A 89 15.55 11.50 -10.24
CA PRO A 89 16.84 10.85 -10.02
C PRO A 89 16.68 9.54 -9.25
N GLN A 90 17.48 8.53 -9.62
CA GLN A 90 17.49 7.22 -8.96
C GLN A 90 18.28 7.19 -7.63
N GLU A 91 18.69 8.36 -7.12
CA GLU A 91 19.40 8.49 -5.85
C GLU A 91 18.41 8.53 -4.68
N TYR A 92 18.53 7.53 -3.80
CA TYR A 92 17.72 7.39 -2.59
C TYR A 92 18.29 8.18 -1.41
N ASP A 93 17.52 9.13 -0.87
CA ASP A 93 17.77 9.85 0.39
C ASP A 93 16.67 9.51 1.42
N PRO A 94 16.97 8.71 2.46
CA PRO A 94 15.97 8.32 3.45
C PRO A 94 15.46 9.47 4.33
N ASN A 95 16.10 10.64 4.32
CA ASN A 95 15.69 11.81 5.10
C ASN A 95 14.81 12.80 4.31
N ARG A 96 14.68 12.59 2.99
CA ARG A 96 13.89 13.45 2.10
C ARG A 96 12.45 12.95 2.02
N ILE A 97 11.52 13.90 2.13
CA ILE A 97 10.10 13.62 1.89
C ILE A 97 9.82 13.77 0.39
N VAL A 98 9.09 12.83 -0.19
CA VAL A 98 8.64 12.89 -1.58
C VAL A 98 7.12 12.98 -1.60
N PHE A 99 6.59 14.08 -2.14
CA PHE A 99 5.18 14.25 -2.44
C PHE A 99 4.93 13.94 -3.91
N ARG A 100 4.06 12.97 -4.21
CA ARG A 100 3.68 12.64 -5.58
C ARG A 100 2.36 13.30 -5.94
N LEU A 101 2.29 13.89 -7.12
CA LEU A 101 1.08 14.48 -7.67
C LEU A 101 0.45 13.56 -8.72
N ASP A 102 -0.87 13.49 -8.73
CA ASP A 102 -1.63 12.88 -9.81
C ASP A 102 -1.84 13.86 -10.99
N SER A 103 -2.53 13.40 -12.02
CA SER A 103 -2.81 14.17 -13.24
C SER A 103 -3.64 15.43 -13.01
N THR A 104 -4.28 15.57 -11.85
CA THR A 104 -5.06 16.76 -11.45
C THR A 104 -4.25 17.72 -10.58
N GLY A 105 -3.00 17.37 -10.24
CA GLY A 105 -2.15 18.14 -9.34
C GLY A 105 -2.47 17.92 -7.86
N ALA A 106 -3.26 16.90 -7.52
CA ALA A 106 -3.53 16.51 -6.14
C ALA A 106 -2.47 15.55 -5.62
N ILE A 107 -2.21 15.57 -4.32
CA ILE A 107 -1.25 14.69 -3.66
C ILE A 107 -1.80 13.26 -3.71
N SER A 108 -1.13 12.38 -4.45
CA SER A 108 -1.51 10.97 -4.58
C SER A 108 -0.75 10.06 -3.61
N GLY A 109 0.37 10.51 -3.07
CA GLY A 109 1.19 9.75 -2.13
C GLY A 109 2.28 10.59 -1.48
N VAL A 110 2.75 10.10 -0.34
CA VAL A 110 3.90 10.66 0.39
C VAL A 110 4.82 9.51 0.80
N ASP A 111 6.08 9.58 0.39
CA ASP A 111 7.10 8.55 0.65
C ASP A 111 8.45 9.16 1.07
N CYS A 112 9.38 8.31 1.52
CA CYS A 112 10.77 8.69 1.75
C CYS A 112 11.61 8.21 0.58
N GLY A 113 12.46 9.09 0.05
CA GLY A 113 13.34 8.73 -1.05
C GLY A 113 14.08 9.87 -1.69
#